data_AF-A0A4U5VAZ8-F1
#
_entry.id   AF-A0A4U5VAZ8-F1
#
_cell.length_a   1.000
_cell.length_b   1.000
_cell.length_c   1.000
_cell.angle_alpha   90.00
_cell.angle_beta   90.00
_cell.angle_gamma   90.00
#
_symmetry.space_group_name_H-M   'P 1'
#
loop_
_entity.id
_entity.type
_entity.pdbx_description
1 polymer ?
#
loop_
_entity_poly.entity_id
_entity_poly.type
_entity_poly.pdbx_seq_one_letter_code
_entity_poly.pdbx_strand_id
1 'polypeptide(L)'
;MRQYKRRLALCPDCRVSDTVTERVYRPVEAAALLSTKVMKNLHFKDFFWNCDLTCTSGYDAIIQYLNDGKRTCKEVEEFMKARASIEEKYAKDLMGLSKKTKKTYEQKCRDKEEADQNVNRNTNNTKQLEKLNAKAQQAKQNAEEADRLYQQNVTTLGKARDEWMKEHVKACEMFEKQALERINFLRNTVWTHLNQLSQQCVTSDELYEEVRKSLEQCDVREDIEHFVNLRQTGDKPPAPVVYENFYSGQTGAPPSRLPPPIIR
;
A
#
# COMPACT_ATOMS: atom_id res chain seq x y z
N MET A 1 -7.86 37.28 8.21
CA MET A 1 -8.77 36.43 7.38
C MET A 1 -8.78 36.84 5.90
N ARG A 2 -7.66 36.73 5.18
CA ARG A 2 -7.61 36.80 3.70
C ARG A 2 -6.40 36.00 3.20
N GLN A 3 -6.63 35.12 2.22
CA GLN A 3 -5.64 34.50 1.30
C GLN A 3 -5.09 33.07 1.57
N TYR A 4 -5.93 32.06 1.83
CA TYR A 4 -5.63 30.69 1.37
C TYR A 4 -6.86 30.02 0.73
N LYS A 5 -7.45 30.72 -0.25
CA LYS A 5 -8.40 30.15 -1.20
C LYS A 5 -7.81 30.33 -2.61
N ARG A 6 -7.13 29.30 -3.14
CA ARG A 6 -7.25 28.85 -4.55
C ARG A 6 -6.41 27.62 -4.86
N ARG A 7 -7.15 26.59 -5.33
CA ARG A 7 -6.86 25.68 -6.45
C ARG A 7 -5.76 24.64 -6.29
N LEU A 8 -6.14 23.48 -5.73
CA LEU A 8 -5.74 22.20 -6.30
C LEU A 8 -6.28 22.11 -7.72
N ALA A 9 -5.39 22.08 -8.71
CA ALA A 9 -5.74 21.85 -10.11
C ALA A 9 -6.33 20.44 -10.23
N LEU A 10 -7.61 20.37 -10.56
CA LEU A 10 -8.27 19.16 -11.03
C LEU A 10 -7.71 18.81 -12.41
N CYS A 11 -7.37 17.54 -12.59
CA CYS A 11 -7.11 16.89 -13.86
C CYS A 11 -8.26 17.20 -14.86
N PRO A 12 -8.01 17.60 -16.12
CA PRO A 12 -9.06 18.08 -17.03
C PRO A 12 -10.10 17.05 -17.51
N ASP A 13 -9.97 15.76 -17.19
CA ASP A 13 -10.86 14.71 -17.75
C ASP A 13 -11.80 14.00 -16.75
N CYS A 14 -11.79 14.37 -15.46
CA CYS A 14 -12.67 13.73 -14.49
C CYS A 14 -13.98 14.50 -14.30
N ARG A 15 -14.98 14.23 -15.16
CA ARG A 15 -16.39 14.52 -14.82
C ARG A 15 -16.83 13.59 -13.70
N VAL A 16 -17.06 14.13 -12.50
CA VAL A 16 -17.94 13.47 -11.51
C VAL A 16 -18.87 14.53 -10.92
N SER A 17 -20.15 14.19 -11.01
CA SER A 17 -21.35 14.93 -10.64
C SER A 17 -21.30 15.51 -9.23
N ASP A 18 -21.82 16.73 -9.11
CA ASP A 18 -22.17 17.40 -7.86
C ASP A 18 -23.08 16.54 -6.99
N THR A 19 -22.67 16.30 -5.75
CA THR A 19 -23.49 16.27 -4.52
C THR A 19 -22.60 15.84 -3.35
N VAL A 20 -22.95 16.27 -2.14
CA VAL A 20 -22.32 15.97 -0.83
C VAL A 20 -21.28 16.99 -0.34
N THR A 21 -21.72 18.23 -0.15
CA THR A 21 -21.30 19.06 1.00
C THR A 21 -22.25 18.80 2.16
N GLU A 22 -22.05 17.70 2.88
CA GLU A 22 -22.47 17.51 4.27
C GLU A 22 -22.02 16.11 4.70
N ARG A 23 -20.98 16.03 5.54
CA ARG A 23 -20.67 14.96 6.52
C ARG A 23 -19.23 15.08 6.99
N VAL A 24 -18.98 16.05 7.86
CA VAL A 24 -17.97 15.92 8.90
C VAL A 24 -18.76 16.01 10.21
N TYR A 25 -18.52 15.08 11.13
CA TYR A 25 -19.23 14.77 12.39
C TYR A 25 -20.40 13.77 12.33
N ARG A 26 -20.10 12.47 12.43
CA ARG A 26 -20.62 11.53 13.47
C ARG A 26 -20.04 10.11 13.31
N PRO A 27 -20.11 9.26 14.36
CA PRO A 27 -18.97 8.52 14.89
C PRO A 27 -18.74 7.16 14.26
N VAL A 28 -17.49 6.72 14.38
CA VAL A 28 -16.97 5.40 14.01
C VAL A 28 -17.53 4.34 14.96
N GLU A 29 -18.79 3.94 14.80
CA GLU A 29 -19.45 2.93 15.68
C GLU A 29 -20.04 1.70 14.94
N ALA A 30 -19.91 1.58 13.62
CA ALA A 30 -20.58 0.50 12.87
C ALA A 30 -19.67 -0.62 12.32
N ALA A 31 -18.37 -0.67 12.67
CA ALA A 31 -17.46 -1.71 12.18
C ALA A 31 -16.90 -2.63 13.30
N ALA A 32 -17.40 -2.50 14.53
CA ALA A 32 -16.82 -3.14 15.72
C ALA A 32 -17.38 -4.53 16.07
N LEU A 33 -18.04 -5.24 15.14
CA LEU A 33 -18.70 -6.51 15.48
C LEU A 33 -18.40 -7.68 14.56
N LEU A 34 -17.18 -7.77 14.02
CA LEU A 34 -16.68 -9.05 13.52
C LEU A 34 -15.20 -9.24 13.89
N SER A 35 -14.96 -10.24 14.75
CA SER A 35 -13.69 -10.91 15.07
C SER A 35 -13.03 -10.54 16.41
N THR A 36 -13.34 -11.40 17.38
CA THR A 36 -12.74 -11.60 18.70
C THR A 36 -11.23 -11.89 18.65
N LYS A 37 -10.42 -10.86 18.87
CA LYS A 37 -9.22 -10.83 19.72
C LYS A 37 -8.69 -9.41 19.62
N VAL A 38 -8.64 -8.68 20.72
CA VAL A 38 -7.93 -7.39 20.78
C VAL A 38 -6.45 -7.70 20.49
N MET A 39 -6.04 -7.57 19.22
CA MET A 39 -4.63 -7.40 18.90
C MET A 39 -4.22 -6.12 19.63
N LYS A 40 -3.40 -6.26 20.66
CA LYS A 40 -2.76 -5.10 21.28
C LYS A 40 -2.10 -4.32 20.14
N ASN A 41 -2.45 -3.04 19.99
CA ASN A 41 -1.80 -2.15 19.03
C ASN A 41 -0.35 -1.94 19.47
N LEU A 42 0.53 -2.87 19.09
CA LEU A 42 1.96 -2.82 19.35
C LEU A 42 2.63 -2.19 18.13
N HIS A 43 3.42 -1.15 18.33
CA HIS A 43 4.16 -0.50 17.25
C HIS A 43 5.66 -0.64 17.46
N PHE A 44 6.43 -0.77 16.38
CA PHE A 44 7.90 -0.89 16.48
C PHE A 44 8.53 0.31 17.20
N LYS A 45 7.96 1.51 17.02
CA LYS A 45 8.36 2.74 17.71
C LYS A 45 8.20 2.69 19.24
N ASP A 46 7.62 1.65 19.82
CA ASP A 46 7.44 1.55 21.28
C ASP A 46 8.43 0.54 21.91
N PHE A 47 9.06 -0.33 21.09
CA PHE A 47 9.79 -1.51 21.60
C PHE A 47 11.19 -1.72 21.01
N PHE A 48 11.56 -1.02 19.95
CA PHE A 48 12.85 -1.21 19.28
C PHE A 48 13.86 -0.08 19.57
N TRP A 49 13.89 0.38 20.83
CA TRP A 49 14.83 1.38 21.33
C TRP A 49 15.99 0.74 22.09
N ASN A 50 17.13 1.45 22.18
CA ASN A 50 18.26 1.08 23.03
C ASN A 50 18.65 2.23 23.96
N CYS A 51 19.27 1.91 25.10
CA CYS A 51 19.77 2.91 26.06
C CYS A 51 21.02 3.65 25.56
N ASP A 52 21.77 3.05 24.64
CA ASP A 52 22.90 3.69 23.96
C ASP A 52 22.41 4.39 22.68
N LEU A 53 22.62 5.70 22.60
CA LEU A 53 22.22 6.56 21.49
C LEU A 53 22.89 6.17 20.16
N THR A 54 24.07 5.54 20.21
CA THR A 54 24.81 5.10 19.02
C THR A 54 24.46 3.68 18.58
N CYS A 55 23.66 2.96 19.37
CA CYS A 55 23.32 1.57 19.10
C CYS A 55 22.26 1.45 18.00
N THR A 56 22.61 0.75 16.92
CA THR A 56 21.73 0.51 15.77
C THR A 56 20.93 -0.79 15.86
N SER A 57 21.08 -1.57 16.93
CA SER A 57 20.56 -2.94 17.00
C SER A 57 19.03 -3.05 16.82
N GLY A 58 18.27 -2.01 17.22
CA GLY A 58 16.84 -1.93 16.97
C GLY A 58 16.50 -1.85 15.47
N TYR A 59 17.25 -1.04 14.72
CA TYR A 59 17.12 -0.97 13.26
C TYR A 59 17.55 -2.28 12.61
N ASP A 60 18.67 -2.86 13.04
CA ASP A 60 19.18 -4.12 12.52
C ASP A 60 18.16 -5.25 12.70
N ALA A 61 17.49 -5.33 13.86
CA ALA A 61 16.43 -6.29 14.13
C ALA A 61 15.21 -6.11 13.20
N ILE A 62 14.77 -4.87 12.97
CA ILE A 62 13.65 -4.59 12.06
C ILE A 62 14.02 -4.93 10.62
N ILE A 63 15.22 -4.54 10.16
CA ILE A 63 15.72 -4.84 8.82
C ILE A 63 15.79 -6.35 8.61
N GLN A 64 16.31 -7.09 9.59
CA GLN A 64 16.36 -8.54 9.55
C GLN A 64 14.95 -9.15 9.43
N TYR A 65 14.00 -8.71 10.25
CA TYR A 65 12.61 -9.15 10.18
C TYR A 65 11.97 -8.91 8.80
N LEU A 66 12.18 -7.74 8.21
CA LEU A 66 11.69 -7.41 6.87
C LEU A 66 12.33 -8.29 5.78
N ASN A 67 13.62 -8.56 5.90
CA ASN A 67 14.34 -9.44 4.98
C ASN A 67 13.88 -10.89 5.08
N ASP A 68 13.59 -11.37 6.29
CA ASP A 68 13.02 -12.70 6.50
C ASP A 68 11.62 -12.80 5.87
N GLY A 69 10.78 -11.77 6.04
CA GLY A 69 9.49 -11.69 5.33
C GLY A 69 9.65 -11.78 3.80
N LYS A 70 10.62 -11.04 3.23
CA LYS A 70 10.95 -11.12 1.79
C LYS A 70 11.39 -12.52 1.36
N ARG A 71 12.19 -13.21 2.19
CA ARG A 71 12.63 -14.59 1.93
C ARG A 71 11.43 -15.55 1.91
N THR A 72 10.55 -15.47 2.91
CA THR A 72 9.33 -16.29 2.96
C THR A 72 8.45 -16.07 1.73
N CYS A 73 8.25 -14.84 1.27
CA CYS A 73 7.51 -14.58 0.03
C CYS A 73 8.12 -15.29 -1.19
N LYS A 74 9.45 -15.29 -1.30
CA LYS A 74 10.18 -15.97 -2.39
C LYS A 74 10.04 -17.50 -2.30
N GLU A 75 10.09 -18.07 -1.10
CA GLU A 75 9.87 -19.51 -0.89
C GLU A 75 8.47 -19.94 -1.31
N VAL A 76 7.45 -19.15 -0.98
CA VAL A 76 6.06 -19.38 -1.42
C VAL A 76 5.94 -19.30 -2.95
N GLU A 77 6.59 -18.32 -3.58
CA GLU A 77 6.62 -18.19 -5.05
C GLU A 77 7.21 -19.45 -5.71
N GLU A 78 8.36 -19.92 -5.24
CA GLU A 78 9.03 -21.11 -5.78
C GLU A 78 8.22 -22.39 -5.55
N PHE A 79 7.59 -22.54 -4.37
CA PHE A 79 6.67 -23.62 -4.09
C PHE A 79 5.50 -23.67 -5.08
N MET A 80 4.90 -22.51 -5.38
CA MET A 80 3.79 -22.42 -6.33
C MET A 80 4.23 -22.79 -7.75
N LYS A 81 5.42 -22.35 -8.19
CA LYS A 81 5.98 -22.76 -9.50
C LYS A 81 6.20 -24.27 -9.59
N ALA A 82 6.77 -24.86 -8.54
CA ALA A 82 7.00 -26.31 -8.48
C ALA A 82 5.68 -27.08 -8.56
N ARG A 83 4.66 -26.65 -7.80
CA ARG A 83 3.31 -27.24 -7.85
C ARG A 83 2.69 -27.13 -9.24
N ALA A 84 2.75 -25.96 -9.87
CA ALA A 84 2.20 -25.75 -11.22
C ALA A 84 2.85 -26.69 -12.26
N SER A 85 4.17 -26.91 -12.18
CA SER A 85 4.87 -27.83 -13.07
C SER A 85 4.43 -29.29 -12.88
N ILE A 86 4.18 -29.72 -11.64
CA ILE A 86 3.68 -31.08 -11.34
C ILE A 86 2.26 -31.26 -11.93
N GLU A 87 1.37 -30.29 -11.70
CA GLU A 87 0.01 -30.32 -12.22
C GLU A 87 -0.02 -30.34 -13.75
N GLU A 88 0.83 -29.55 -14.41
CA GLU A 88 0.97 -29.54 -15.87
C GLU A 88 1.37 -30.92 -16.42
N LYS A 89 2.38 -31.55 -15.81
CA LYS A 89 2.84 -32.88 -16.22
C LYS A 89 1.73 -33.92 -16.06
N TYR A 90 1.05 -33.91 -14.92
CA TYR A 90 -0.06 -34.83 -14.64
C TYR A 90 -1.20 -34.67 -15.66
N ALA A 91 -1.58 -33.42 -15.97
CA ALA A 91 -2.61 -33.14 -16.96
C ALA A 91 -2.24 -33.63 -18.37
N LYS A 92 -0.97 -33.42 -18.79
CA LYS A 92 -0.45 -33.92 -20.07
C LYS A 92 -0.50 -35.44 -20.16
N ASP A 93 -0.11 -36.13 -19.09
CA ASP A 93 -0.11 -37.60 -19.05
C ASP A 93 -1.54 -38.18 -19.12
N LEU A 94 -2.49 -37.62 -18.36
CA LEU A 94 -3.90 -38.03 -18.41
C LEU A 94 -4.52 -37.79 -19.79
N MET A 95 -4.27 -36.63 -20.39
CA MET A 95 -4.71 -36.31 -21.75
C MET A 95 -4.11 -37.28 -22.77
N GLY A 96 -2.84 -37.63 -22.62
CA GLY A 96 -2.15 -38.63 -23.44
C GLY A 96 -2.80 -40.01 -23.33
N LEU A 97 -3.10 -40.46 -22.11
CA LEU A 97 -3.75 -41.74 -21.86
C LEU A 97 -5.17 -41.81 -22.45
N SER A 98 -5.96 -40.75 -22.28
CA SER A 98 -7.30 -40.65 -22.87
C SER A 98 -7.25 -40.72 -24.40
N LYS A 99 -6.32 -40.01 -25.05
CA LYS A 99 -6.12 -40.08 -26.52
C LYS A 99 -5.69 -41.46 -27.00
N LYS A 100 -4.79 -42.12 -26.27
CA LYS A 100 -4.34 -43.48 -26.61
C LYS A 100 -5.48 -44.49 -26.51
N THR A 101 -6.23 -44.46 -25.41
CA THR A 101 -7.36 -45.38 -25.20
C THR A 101 -8.51 -45.15 -26.17
N LYS A 102 -8.79 -43.89 -26.55
CA LYS A 102 -9.69 -43.56 -27.66
C LYS A 102 -9.28 -44.26 -28.96
N LYS A 103 -8.02 -44.11 -29.37
CA LYS A 103 -7.50 -44.74 -30.61
C LYS A 103 -7.59 -46.26 -30.57
N THR A 104 -7.27 -46.86 -29.42
CA THR A 104 -7.40 -48.31 -29.22
C THR A 104 -8.85 -48.76 -29.35
N TYR A 105 -9.78 -48.06 -28.69
CA TYR A 105 -11.21 -48.32 -28.80
C TYR A 105 -11.69 -48.26 -30.26
N GLU A 106 -11.39 -47.18 -30.98
CA GLU A 106 -11.73 -47.01 -32.39
C GLU A 106 -11.18 -48.14 -33.27
N GLN A 107 -9.94 -48.60 -32.99
CA GLN A 107 -9.36 -49.73 -33.71
C GLN A 107 -10.09 -51.04 -33.40
N LYS A 108 -10.43 -51.31 -32.14
CA LYS A 108 -11.16 -52.53 -31.76
C LYS A 108 -12.59 -52.57 -32.31
N CYS A 109 -13.24 -51.42 -32.46
CA CYS A 109 -14.51 -51.32 -33.17
C CYS A 109 -14.37 -51.70 -34.65
N ARG A 110 -13.34 -51.20 -35.35
CA ARG A 110 -13.06 -51.60 -36.75
C ARG A 110 -12.76 -53.10 -36.88
N ASP A 111 -11.93 -53.64 -35.98
CA ASP A 111 -11.60 -55.08 -35.97
C ASP A 111 -12.86 -55.95 -35.80
N LYS A 112 -13.81 -55.50 -34.97
CA LYS A 112 -15.12 -56.16 -34.78
C LYS A 112 -15.96 -56.11 -36.06
N GLU A 113 -16.10 -54.94 -36.67
CA GLU A 113 -16.87 -54.79 -37.92
C GLU A 113 -16.32 -55.66 -39.04
N GLU A 114 -15.00 -55.75 -39.18
CA GLU A 114 -14.35 -56.63 -40.16
C GLU A 114 -14.61 -58.12 -39.87
N ALA A 115 -14.55 -58.52 -38.60
CA ALA A 115 -14.84 -59.90 -38.20
C ALA A 115 -16.30 -60.29 -38.47
N ASP A 116 -17.25 -59.40 -38.18
CA ASP A 116 -18.68 -59.60 -38.45
C ASP A 116 -18.96 -59.69 -39.97
N GLN A 117 -18.32 -58.83 -40.79
CA GLN A 117 -18.44 -58.90 -42.26
C GLN A 117 -17.87 -60.20 -42.84
N ASN A 118 -16.76 -60.71 -42.28
CA ASN A 118 -16.15 -61.96 -42.71
C ASN A 118 -17.01 -63.19 -42.40
N VAL A 119 -17.76 -63.18 -41.29
CA VAL A 119 -18.78 -64.20 -40.99
C VAL A 119 -19.89 -64.16 -42.05
N ASN A 120 -20.40 -62.96 -42.37
CA ASN A 120 -21.53 -62.80 -43.30
C ASN A 120 -21.23 -63.19 -44.75
N ARG A 121 -19.97 -63.09 -45.18
CA ARG A 121 -19.55 -63.36 -46.57
C ARG A 121 -19.23 -64.83 -46.86
N ASN A 122 -19.04 -65.69 -45.85
CA ASN A 122 -18.43 -67.01 -46.03
C ASN A 122 -19.34 -68.13 -45.46
N THR A 123 -20.20 -68.72 -46.30
CA THR A 123 -21.33 -69.56 -45.86
C THR A 123 -21.22 -71.04 -46.24
N ASN A 124 -20.12 -71.48 -46.88
CA ASN A 124 -20.12 -72.76 -47.60
C ASN A 124 -19.51 -73.95 -46.81
N ASN A 125 -18.98 -73.73 -45.60
CA ASN A 125 -18.37 -74.79 -44.77
C ASN A 125 -18.60 -74.59 -43.26
N THR A 126 -19.29 -75.54 -42.63
CA THR A 126 -19.72 -75.48 -41.22
C THR A 126 -18.56 -75.33 -40.23
N LYS A 127 -17.45 -76.07 -40.40
CA LYS A 127 -16.28 -75.97 -39.50
C LYS A 127 -15.56 -74.61 -39.61
N GLN A 128 -15.54 -74.03 -40.80
CA GLN A 128 -14.93 -72.72 -41.03
C GLN A 128 -15.79 -71.60 -40.43
N LEU A 129 -17.12 -71.74 -40.53
CA LEU A 129 -18.08 -70.80 -39.98
C LEU A 129 -18.00 -70.71 -38.45
N GLU A 130 -17.88 -71.84 -37.74
CA GLU A 130 -17.67 -71.87 -36.29
C GLU A 130 -16.42 -71.10 -35.85
N LYS A 131 -15.30 -71.28 -36.57
CA LYS A 131 -14.05 -70.56 -36.30
C LYS A 131 -14.18 -69.05 -36.52
N LEU A 132 -14.89 -68.63 -37.58
CA LEU A 132 -15.13 -67.22 -37.86
C LEU A 132 -16.05 -66.58 -36.79
N ASN A 133 -17.10 -67.30 -36.37
CA ASN A 133 -17.98 -66.87 -35.27
C ASN A 133 -17.21 -66.69 -33.96
N ALA A 134 -16.33 -67.62 -33.61
CA ALA A 134 -15.48 -67.48 -32.41
C ALA A 134 -14.58 -66.23 -32.48
N LYS A 135 -14.01 -65.94 -33.66
CA LYS A 135 -13.18 -64.74 -33.87
C LYS A 135 -14.01 -63.44 -33.76
N ALA A 136 -15.21 -63.42 -34.33
CA ALA A 136 -16.13 -62.28 -34.21
C ALA A 136 -16.53 -62.02 -32.76
N GLN A 137 -16.87 -63.07 -32.01
CA GLN A 137 -17.20 -62.96 -30.59
C GLN A 137 -16.01 -62.43 -29.76
N GLN A 138 -14.79 -62.88 -30.04
CA GLN A 138 -13.59 -62.36 -29.37
C GLN A 138 -13.34 -60.88 -29.73
N ALA A 139 -13.50 -60.49 -31.00
CA ALA A 139 -13.36 -59.11 -31.42
C ALA A 139 -14.39 -58.19 -30.74
N LYS A 140 -15.63 -58.67 -30.57
CA LYS A 140 -16.68 -57.99 -29.82
C LYS A 140 -16.28 -57.76 -28.35
N GLN A 141 -15.82 -58.79 -27.65
CA GLN A 141 -15.37 -58.65 -26.25
C GLN A 141 -14.21 -57.66 -26.12
N ASN A 142 -13.24 -57.70 -27.04
CA ASN A 142 -12.11 -56.78 -27.04
C ASN A 142 -12.55 -55.32 -27.27
N ALA A 143 -13.57 -55.10 -28.11
CA ALA A 143 -14.13 -53.77 -28.34
C ALA A 143 -14.88 -53.24 -27.10
N GLU A 144 -15.67 -54.10 -26.44
CA GLU A 144 -16.39 -53.75 -25.20
C GLU A 144 -15.43 -53.41 -24.06
N GLU A 145 -14.32 -54.15 -23.91
CA GLU A 145 -13.31 -53.86 -22.90
C GLU A 145 -12.56 -52.54 -23.19
N ALA A 146 -12.20 -52.31 -24.46
CA ALA A 146 -11.58 -51.05 -24.86
C ALA A 146 -12.51 -49.85 -24.66
N ASP A 147 -13.82 -50.01 -24.88
CA ASP A 147 -14.84 -48.99 -24.62
C ASP A 147 -14.91 -48.64 -23.13
N ARG A 148 -15.03 -49.65 -22.26
CA ARG A 148 -15.05 -49.46 -20.80
C ARG A 148 -13.83 -48.71 -20.31
N LEU A 149 -12.63 -49.10 -20.78
CA LEU A 149 -11.38 -48.43 -20.41
C LEU A 149 -11.34 -46.98 -20.92
N TYR A 150 -11.80 -46.73 -22.15
CA TYR A 150 -11.87 -45.37 -22.69
C TYR A 150 -12.82 -44.49 -21.88
N GLN A 151 -14.03 -44.98 -21.59
CA GLN A 151 -15.02 -44.26 -20.76
C GLN A 151 -14.49 -43.95 -19.36
N GLN A 152 -13.80 -44.90 -18.73
CA GLN A 152 -13.16 -44.69 -17.43
C GLN A 152 -12.12 -43.58 -17.49
N ASN A 153 -11.23 -43.59 -18.49
CA ASN A 153 -10.20 -42.56 -18.64
C ASN A 153 -10.76 -41.18 -18.94
N VAL A 154 -11.81 -41.08 -19.76
CA VAL A 154 -12.52 -39.82 -20.01
C VAL A 154 -13.16 -39.30 -18.73
N THR A 155 -13.76 -40.17 -17.93
CA THR A 155 -14.37 -39.80 -16.64
C THR A 155 -13.31 -39.29 -15.65
N THR A 156 -12.18 -39.99 -15.52
CA THR A 156 -11.08 -39.58 -14.65
C THR A 156 -10.50 -38.23 -15.08
N LEU A 157 -10.27 -38.04 -16.38
CA LEU A 157 -9.81 -36.76 -16.93
C LEU A 157 -10.79 -35.62 -16.65
N GLY A 158 -12.10 -35.87 -16.79
CA GLY A 158 -13.14 -34.90 -16.48
C GLY A 158 -13.11 -34.45 -15.01
N LYS A 159 -12.98 -35.41 -14.08
CA LYS A 159 -12.85 -35.10 -12.64
C LYS A 159 -11.60 -34.28 -12.33
N ALA A 160 -10.45 -34.69 -12.86
CA ALA A 160 -9.19 -33.97 -12.66
C ALA A 160 -9.26 -32.53 -13.19
N ARG A 161 -9.91 -32.32 -14.34
CA ARG A 161 -10.16 -30.97 -14.88
C ARG A 161 -11.02 -30.12 -13.92
N ASP A 162 -12.10 -30.68 -13.40
CA ASP A 162 -13.03 -29.93 -12.55
C ASP A 162 -12.40 -29.54 -11.20
N GLU A 163 -11.57 -30.41 -10.64
CA GLU A 163 -10.77 -30.12 -9.44
C GLU A 163 -9.73 -29.03 -9.74
N TRP A 164 -8.99 -29.16 -10.84
CA TRP A 164 -8.02 -28.14 -11.26
C TRP A 164 -8.65 -26.76 -11.44
N MET A 165 -9.81 -26.69 -12.11
CA MET A 165 -10.53 -25.43 -12.32
C MET A 165 -10.89 -24.76 -10.98
N LYS A 166 -11.37 -25.55 -10.01
CA LYS A 166 -11.73 -25.02 -8.67
C LYS A 166 -10.52 -24.48 -7.94
N GLU A 167 -9.41 -25.22 -7.93
CA GLU A 167 -8.17 -24.79 -7.27
C GLU A 167 -7.55 -23.57 -7.97
N HIS A 168 -7.61 -23.50 -9.30
CA HIS A 168 -7.15 -22.35 -10.07
C HIS A 168 -7.91 -21.07 -9.69
N VAL A 169 -9.24 -21.13 -9.63
CA VAL A 169 -10.08 -19.99 -9.22
C VAL A 169 -9.71 -19.53 -7.81
N LYS A 170 -9.60 -20.46 -6.84
CA LYS A 170 -9.19 -20.12 -5.47
C LYS A 170 -7.81 -19.46 -5.41
N ALA A 171 -6.86 -19.93 -6.21
CA ALA A 171 -5.53 -19.34 -6.29
C ALA A 171 -5.59 -17.90 -6.83
N CYS A 172 -6.38 -17.66 -7.89
CA CYS A 172 -6.61 -16.33 -8.43
C CYS A 172 -7.23 -15.37 -7.40
N GLU A 173 -8.29 -15.80 -6.71
CA GLU A 173 -8.94 -15.01 -5.65
C GLU A 173 -7.96 -14.64 -4.52
N MET A 174 -7.10 -15.59 -4.12
CA MET A 174 -6.06 -15.35 -3.11
C MET A 174 -5.04 -14.31 -3.59
N PHE A 175 -4.54 -14.43 -4.83
CA PHE A 175 -3.59 -13.48 -5.39
C PHE A 175 -4.19 -12.08 -5.56
N GLU A 176 -5.44 -11.99 -6.00
CA GLU A 176 -6.17 -10.74 -6.09
C GLU A 176 -6.30 -10.08 -4.72
N LYS A 177 -6.69 -10.85 -3.69
CA LYS A 177 -6.78 -10.35 -2.31
C LYS A 177 -5.43 -9.79 -1.83
N GLN A 178 -4.33 -10.50 -2.04
CA GLN A 178 -3.00 -10.01 -1.65
C GLN A 178 -2.61 -8.74 -2.41
N ALA A 179 -2.94 -8.65 -3.69
CA ALA A 179 -2.68 -7.46 -4.49
C ALA A 179 -3.48 -6.25 -3.98
N LEU A 180 -4.76 -6.45 -3.64
CA LEU A 180 -5.62 -5.43 -3.05
C LEU A 180 -5.09 -4.95 -1.70
N GLU A 181 -4.68 -5.87 -0.82
CA GLU A 181 -4.08 -5.54 0.48
C GLU A 181 -2.81 -4.72 0.31
N ARG A 182 -1.91 -5.12 -0.61
CA ARG A 182 -0.66 -4.38 -0.90
C ARG A 182 -0.94 -2.97 -1.40
N ILE A 183 -1.85 -2.81 -2.36
CA ILE A 183 -2.20 -1.50 -2.93
C ILE A 183 -2.83 -0.60 -1.85
N ASN A 184 -3.77 -1.12 -1.08
CA ASN A 184 -4.43 -0.38 0.00
C ASN A 184 -3.43 0.06 1.07
N PHE A 185 -2.51 -0.83 1.47
CA PHE A 185 -1.46 -0.52 2.45
C PHE A 185 -0.58 0.64 1.97
N LEU A 186 -0.08 0.55 0.73
CA LEU A 186 0.78 1.60 0.17
C LEU A 186 0.06 2.94 0.07
N ARG A 187 -1.17 2.94 -0.46
CA ARG A 187 -2.01 4.14 -0.57
C ARG A 187 -2.20 4.80 0.80
N ASN A 188 -2.62 4.03 1.80
CA ASN A 188 -2.91 4.55 3.14
C ASN A 188 -1.65 5.07 3.84
N THR A 189 -0.51 4.42 3.63
CA THR A 189 0.79 4.85 4.18
C THR A 189 1.20 6.20 3.58
N VAL A 190 1.16 6.33 2.25
CA VAL A 190 1.51 7.59 1.56
C VAL A 190 0.54 8.70 1.96
N TRP A 191 -0.76 8.42 2.00
CA TRP A 191 -1.77 9.39 2.46
C TRP A 191 -1.48 9.92 3.87
N THR A 192 -1.18 9.02 4.81
CA THR A 192 -0.86 9.40 6.20
C THR A 192 0.42 10.25 6.25
N HIS A 193 1.45 9.87 5.51
CA HIS A 193 2.69 10.62 5.45
C HIS A 193 2.51 12.03 4.88
N LEU A 194 1.73 12.18 3.80
CA LEU A 194 1.42 13.48 3.20
C LEU A 194 0.62 14.38 4.16
N ASN A 195 -0.30 13.81 4.94
CA ASN A 195 -1.02 14.56 5.98
C ASN A 195 -0.09 15.03 7.09
N GLN A 196 0.87 14.19 7.50
CA GLN A 196 1.90 14.57 8.48
C GLN A 196 2.74 15.75 7.97
N LEU A 197 3.20 15.71 6.73
CA LEU A 197 3.95 16.81 6.11
C LEU A 197 3.11 18.09 6.01
N SER A 198 1.83 17.96 5.67
CA SER A 198 0.90 19.10 5.64
C SER A 198 0.75 19.75 7.02
N GLN A 199 0.63 18.94 8.07
CA GLN A 199 0.59 19.43 9.45
C GLN A 199 1.88 20.15 9.85
N GLN A 200 3.05 19.64 9.44
CA GLN A 200 4.33 20.30 9.69
C GLN A 200 4.38 21.69 9.04
N CYS A 201 3.89 21.84 7.81
CA CYS A 201 3.82 23.14 7.15
C CYS A 201 2.95 24.14 7.94
N VAL A 202 1.80 23.69 8.45
CA VAL A 202 0.92 24.54 9.28
C VAL A 202 1.63 24.95 10.57
N THR A 203 2.25 24.01 11.27
CA THR A 203 2.99 24.32 12.50
C THR A 203 4.16 25.27 12.24
N SER A 204 4.90 25.09 11.13
CA SER A 204 5.94 26.05 10.74
C SER A 204 5.38 27.44 10.46
N ASP A 205 4.26 27.54 9.76
CA ASP A 205 3.58 28.82 9.48
C ASP A 205 3.15 29.54 10.77
N GLU A 206 2.58 28.80 11.73
CA GLU A 206 2.22 29.30 13.06
C GLU A 206 3.45 29.84 13.80
N LEU A 207 4.58 29.13 13.78
CA LEU A 207 5.82 29.59 14.42
C LEU A 207 6.37 30.87 13.77
N TYR A 208 6.28 30.99 12.44
CA TYR A 208 6.69 32.21 11.74
C TYR A 208 5.75 33.39 12.03
N GLU A 209 4.45 33.13 12.24
CA GLU A 209 3.48 34.13 12.67
C GLU A 209 3.82 34.67 14.06
N GLU A 210 4.21 33.82 15.01
CA GLU A 210 4.60 34.28 16.35
C GLU A 210 5.82 35.20 16.35
N VAL A 211 6.82 34.91 15.51
CA VAL A 211 7.97 35.82 15.31
C VAL A 211 7.50 37.15 14.74
N ARG A 212 6.60 37.15 13.75
CA ARG A 212 6.06 38.40 13.16
C ARG A 212 5.32 39.23 14.19
N LYS A 213 4.44 38.63 15.01
CA LYS A 213 3.74 39.32 16.11
C LYS A 213 4.71 39.91 17.14
N SER A 214 5.79 39.20 17.47
CA SER A 214 6.81 39.74 18.39
C SER A 214 7.50 40.98 17.80
N LEU A 215 7.74 41.00 16.49
CA LEU A 215 8.35 42.16 15.82
C LEU A 215 7.38 43.34 15.73
N GLU A 216 6.08 43.10 15.60
CA GLU A 216 5.04 44.14 15.62
C GLU A 216 4.97 44.90 16.96
N GLN A 217 5.50 44.32 18.04
CA GLN A 217 5.55 44.96 19.36
C GLN A 217 6.76 45.91 19.53
N CYS A 218 7.69 45.95 18.57
CA CYS A 218 8.85 46.83 18.65
C CYS A 218 8.46 48.28 18.33
N ASP A 219 8.44 49.13 19.36
CA ASP A 219 8.29 50.58 19.19
C ASP A 219 9.66 51.27 19.21
N VAL A 220 10.11 51.63 18.01
CA VAL A 220 11.40 52.31 17.81
C VAL A 220 11.47 53.64 18.59
N ARG A 221 10.36 54.36 18.74
CA ARG A 221 10.35 55.63 19.47
C ARG A 221 10.52 55.38 20.96
N GLU A 222 9.78 54.42 21.51
CA GLU A 222 9.90 54.05 22.93
C GLU A 222 11.33 53.61 23.27
N ASP A 223 11.96 52.81 22.41
CA ASP A 223 13.35 52.37 22.58
C ASP A 223 14.34 53.56 22.58
N ILE A 224 14.17 54.52 21.67
CA ILE A 224 15.01 55.72 21.59
C ILE A 224 14.78 56.63 22.81
N GLU A 225 13.53 56.84 23.21
CA GLU A 225 13.18 57.61 24.40
C GLU A 225 13.78 56.97 25.65
N HIS A 226 13.68 55.64 25.79
CA HIS A 226 14.31 54.90 26.87
C HIS A 226 15.82 55.12 26.92
N PHE A 227 16.51 55.04 25.77
CA PHE A 227 17.95 55.28 25.70
C PHE A 227 18.33 56.70 26.11
N VAL A 228 17.65 57.72 25.57
CA VAL A 228 17.91 59.13 25.91
C VAL A 228 17.70 59.35 27.40
N ASN A 229 16.60 58.86 27.96
CA ASN A 229 16.29 58.98 29.39
C ASN A 229 17.37 58.31 30.27
N LEU A 230 17.92 57.19 29.83
CA LEU A 230 18.93 56.44 30.57
C LEU A 230 20.34 57.07 30.46
N ARG A 231 20.65 57.77 29.37
CA ARG A 231 22.04 58.17 29.02
C ARG A 231 22.28 59.65 28.74
N GLN A 232 21.27 60.51 28.87
CA GLN A 232 21.44 61.94 28.69
C GLN A 232 22.52 62.53 29.62
N THR A 233 23.33 63.44 29.09
CA THR A 233 24.46 64.07 29.80
C THR A 233 24.24 65.56 30.09
N GLY A 234 23.10 66.10 29.67
CA GLY A 234 22.71 67.49 29.84
C GLY A 234 21.72 67.92 28.75
N ASP A 235 20.81 68.82 29.08
CA ASP A 235 19.75 69.34 28.21
C ASP A 235 20.06 70.73 27.64
N LYS A 236 21.18 71.33 28.06
CA LYS A 236 21.60 72.67 27.67
C LYS A 236 22.89 72.62 26.85
N PRO A 237 22.90 73.19 25.64
CA PRO A 237 24.14 73.33 24.89
C PRO A 237 25.11 74.27 25.62
N PRO A 238 26.43 74.13 25.38
CA PRO A 238 27.41 75.08 25.91
C PRO A 238 27.04 76.52 25.54
N ALA A 239 27.12 77.42 26.52
CA ALA A 239 26.84 78.83 26.28
C ALA A 239 27.84 79.40 25.26
N PRO A 240 27.42 80.34 24.39
CA PRO A 240 28.34 81.05 23.51
C PRO A 240 29.48 81.68 24.31
N VAL A 241 30.72 81.53 23.83
CA VAL A 241 31.88 82.17 24.46
C VAL A 241 31.79 83.67 24.18
N VAL A 242 31.59 84.46 25.22
CA VAL A 242 31.55 85.93 25.13
C VAL A 242 32.97 86.46 25.35
N TYR A 243 33.35 87.49 24.61
CA TYR A 243 34.62 88.18 24.85
C TYR A 243 34.62 88.82 26.23
N GLU A 244 35.50 88.34 27.11
CA GLU A 244 35.74 88.93 28.41
C GLU A 244 36.95 89.88 28.31
N ASN A 245 36.68 91.17 28.48
CA ASN A 245 37.75 92.16 28.51
C ASN A 245 38.45 92.10 29.88
N PHE A 246 39.77 91.92 29.86
CA PHE A 246 40.62 91.82 31.07
C PHE A 246 40.46 92.99 32.05
N TYR A 247 40.07 94.18 31.57
CA TYR A 247 39.94 95.39 32.37
C TYR A 247 38.50 95.67 32.85
N SER A 248 37.49 94.95 32.38
CA SER A 248 36.09 95.11 32.83
C SER A 248 35.80 94.25 34.06
N GLY A 249 36.47 94.55 35.17
CA GLY A 249 36.11 94.00 36.47
C GLY A 249 34.84 94.65 37.02
N GLN A 250 33.65 94.18 36.64
CA GLN A 250 32.42 94.40 37.42
C GLN A 250 31.58 93.12 37.51
N THR A 251 31.61 92.56 38.72
CA THR A 251 30.71 91.59 39.35
C THR A 251 29.36 91.32 38.67
N GLY A 252 29.20 90.12 38.11
CA GLY A 252 27.87 89.52 37.90
C GLY A 252 27.37 88.93 39.22
N ALA A 253 26.24 89.44 39.73
CA ALA A 253 25.59 88.95 40.95
C ALA A 253 25.19 87.46 40.82
N PRO A 254 25.21 86.68 41.91
CA PRO A 254 24.75 85.29 41.88
C PRO A 254 23.24 85.24 41.61
N PRO A 255 22.73 84.23 40.87
CA PRO A 255 21.31 84.15 40.56
C PRO A 255 20.49 83.91 41.82
N SER A 256 19.37 84.63 41.92
CA SER A 256 18.37 84.50 42.98
C SER A 256 17.79 83.09 43.00
N ARG A 257 17.98 82.38 44.11
CA ARG A 257 17.24 81.14 44.42
C ARG A 257 15.77 81.50 44.64
N LEU A 258 14.91 81.17 43.69
CA LEU A 258 13.47 81.11 43.93
C LEU A 258 13.14 79.76 44.61
N PRO A 259 12.24 79.74 45.61
CA PRO A 259 11.82 78.51 46.28
C PRO A 259 10.94 77.64 45.35
N PRO A 260 10.87 76.32 45.61
CA PRO A 260 10.22 75.35 44.71
C PRO A 260 8.68 75.48 44.71
N PRO A 261 8.01 75.20 43.59
CA PRO A 261 6.56 75.15 43.52
C PRO A 261 6.00 73.91 44.24
N ILE A 262 4.91 74.13 44.99
CA ILE A 262 4.17 73.12 45.77
C ILE A 262 3.43 72.17 44.82
N ILE A 263 3.67 70.87 45.00
CA ILE A 263 2.94 69.78 44.33
C ILE A 263 1.52 69.69 44.91
N ARG A 264 0.51 69.59 44.05
CA ARG A 264 -0.80 69.01 44.34
C ARG A 264 -1.07 67.89 43.36
#